data_AF-A0A7W7YJC0-F1
#
_entry.id   AF-A0A7W7YJC0-F1
#
_cell.length_a   1.000
_cell.length_b   1.000
_cell.length_c   1.000
_cell.angle_alpha   90.00
_cell.angle_beta   90.00
_cell.angle_gamma   90.00
#
_symmetry.space_group_name_H-M   'P 1'
#
loop_
_entity.id
_entity.type
_entity.pdbx_description
1 polymer ?
#
loop_
_entity_poly.entity_id
_entity_poly.type
_entity_poly.pdbx_seq_one_letter_code
_entity_poly.pdbx_strand_id
1 'polypeptide(L)' 'MPAAPLNAYSEFKAELEQILRHKWLVSEKENRDVGFERALNEWAQNHRAEWRRDRNKKGSKAKA' A
#
# COMPACT_ATOMS: atom_id res chain seq x y z
N MET A 1 20.98 -8.75 -17.94
CA MET A 1 19.70 -8.27 -17.39
C MET A 1 19.99 -7.55 -16.07
N PRO A 2 20.03 -6.20 -16.01
CA PRO A 2 20.30 -5.49 -14.77
C PRO A 2 19.06 -5.51 -13.84
N ALA A 3 19.27 -5.96 -12.60
CA ALA A 3 18.28 -5.99 -11.54
C ALA A 3 17.85 -4.56 -11.15
N ALA A 4 16.53 -4.34 -11.08
CA ALA A 4 15.95 -3.09 -10.62
C ALA A 4 16.41 -2.73 -9.18
N PRO A 5 16.50 -1.44 -8.81
CA PRO A 5 16.93 -1.03 -7.48
C PRO A 5 15.96 -1.58 -6.41
N LEU A 6 16.50 -2.44 -5.55
CA LEU A 6 15.80 -3.31 -4.59
C LEU A 6 14.89 -2.59 -3.56
N ASN A 7 14.94 -1.26 -3.46
CA ASN A 7 14.11 -0.52 -2.50
C ASN A 7 12.72 -0.16 -3.05
N ALA A 8 12.64 0.53 -4.18
CA ALA A 8 11.36 1.03 -4.70
C ALA A 8 10.39 -0.07 -5.09
N TYR A 9 10.90 -1.17 -5.67
CA TYR A 9 10.07 -2.30 -6.08
C TYR A 9 9.49 -3.06 -4.88
N SER A 10 10.29 -3.28 -3.84
CA SER A 10 9.85 -3.93 -2.60
C SER A 10 8.79 -3.12 -1.88
N GLU A 11 8.96 -1.80 -1.88
CA GLU A 11 7.99 -0.87 -1.32
C GLU A 11 6.68 -0.84 -2.12
N PHE A 12 6.75 -0.94 -3.45
CA PHE A 12 5.59 -1.07 -4.32
C PHE A 12 4.85 -2.40 -4.08
N LYS A 13 5.60 -3.48 -3.82
CA LYS A 13 5.05 -4.80 -3.50
C LYS A 13 4.30 -4.78 -2.17
N ALA A 14 4.88 -4.14 -1.14
CA ALA A 14 4.24 -3.96 0.15
C ALA A 14 2.97 -3.09 0.05
N GLU A 15 3.00 -2.06 -0.82
CA GLU A 15 1.85 -1.22 -1.12
C GLU A 15 0.73 -2.00 -1.82
N LEU A 16 1.08 -2.85 -2.79
CA LEU A 16 0.14 -3.73 -3.48
C LEU A 16 -0.47 -4.78 -2.54
N GLU A 17 0.31 -5.40 -1.66
CA GLU A 17 -0.20 -6.36 -0.67
C GLU A 17 -1.22 -5.72 0.29
N GLN A 18 -0.97 -4.47 0.68
CA GLN A 18 -1.92 -3.70 1.49
C GLN A 18 -3.24 -3.46 0.73
N ILE A 19 -3.19 -3.03 -0.53
CA ILE A 19 -4.38 -2.83 -1.37
C ILE A 19 -5.14 -4.14 -1.56
N LEU A 20 -4.44 -5.25 -1.81
CA LEU A 20 -5.05 -6.56 -2.02
C LEU A 20 -5.75 -7.08 -0.75
N ARG A 21 -5.11 -6.93 0.42
CA ARG A 21 -5.71 -7.29 1.72
C ARG A 21 -6.93 -6.42 2.02
N HIS A 22 -6.84 -5.11 1.78
CA HIS A 22 -7.94 -4.19 2.00
C HIS A 22 -9.12 -4.53 1.08
N LYS A 23 -8.86 -4.78 -0.21
CA LYS A 23 -9.87 -5.26 -1.15
C LYS A 23 -10.56 -6.53 -0.63
N TRP A 24 -9.77 -7.51 -0.16
CA TRP A 24 -10.33 -8.78 0.30
C TRP A 24 -11.23 -8.58 1.54
N LEU A 25 -10.76 -7.82 2.54
CA LEU A 25 -11.54 -7.48 3.74
C LEU A 25 -12.85 -6.77 3.42
N VAL A 26 -12.82 -5.82 2.48
CA VAL A 26 -13.99 -5.04 2.08
C VAL A 26 -14.95 -5.91 1.26
N SER A 27 -14.45 -6.76 0.36
CA SER A 27 -15.24 -7.79 -0.34
C SER A 27 -15.92 -8.76 0.63
N GLU A 28 -15.20 -9.23 1.65
CA GLU A 28 -15.77 -10.09 2.69
C GLU A 28 -16.86 -9.37 3.50
N LYS A 29 -16.59 -8.12 3.89
CA LYS A 29 -17.49 -7.32 4.72
C LYS A 29 -18.79 -6.93 4.00
N GLU A 30 -18.71 -6.54 2.73
CA GLU A 30 -19.91 -6.21 1.93
C GLU A 30 -20.60 -7.47 1.35
N ASN A 31 -20.03 -8.67 1.54
CA ASN A 31 -20.53 -9.93 0.99
C ASN A 31 -20.80 -9.84 -0.53
N ARG A 32 -20.06 -8.96 -1.21
CA ARG A 32 -20.18 -8.63 -2.63
C ARG A 32 -18.83 -8.15 -3.13
N ASP A 33 -18.52 -8.40 -4.39
CA ASP A 33 -17.35 -7.82 -5.02
C ASP A 33 -17.52 -6.30 -5.11
N VAL A 34 -16.89 -5.60 -4.18
CA VAL A 34 -16.88 -4.13 -4.08
C VAL A 34 -16.16 -3.47 -5.27
N GLY A 35 -15.48 -4.27 -6.08
CA GLY A 35 -14.74 -3.81 -7.25
C GLY A 35 -13.38 -3.26 -6.85
N PHE A 36 -12.40 -3.47 -7.73
CA PHE A 36 -11.01 -3.04 -7.51
C PHE A 36 -10.92 -1.52 -7.30
N GLU A 37 -11.75 -0.76 -8.01
CA GLU A 37 -11.74 0.70 -8.00
C GLU A 37 -12.14 1.29 -6.65
N ARG A 38 -13.20 0.77 -6.01
CA ARG A 38 -13.67 1.30 -4.72
C ARG A 38 -12.69 1.01 -3.59
N ALA A 39 -12.16 -0.22 -3.54
CA ALA A 39 -11.14 -0.62 -2.57
C ALA A 39 -9.85 0.19 -2.75
N LEU A 40 -9.44 0.43 -3.99
CA LEU A 40 -8.25 1.24 -4.29
C LEU A 40 -8.47 2.72 -3.95
N ASN A 41 -9.68 3.26 -4.18
CA ASN A 41 -10.01 4.63 -3.82
C ASN A 41 -10.01 4.82 -2.28
N GLU A 42 -10.64 3.90 -1.54
CA GLU A 42 -10.69 3.94 -0.07
C GLU A 42 -9.30 3.80 0.54
N TRP A 43 -8.48 2.88 0.01
CA TRP A 43 -7.09 2.71 0.39
C TRP A 43 -6.23 3.94 0.03
N ALA A 44 -6.43 4.52 -1.15
CA ALA A 44 -5.72 5.71 -1.59
C ALA A 44 -6.03 6.94 -0.73
N GLN A 45 -7.26 7.05 -0.23
CA GLN A 45 -7.68 8.16 0.63
C GLN A 45 -7.15 8.03 2.06
N ASN A 46 -7.28 6.86 2.68
CA ASN A 46 -6.94 6.68 4.10
C ASN A 46 -5.52 6.14 4.32
N HIS A 47 -5.18 5.03 3.66
CA HIS A 47 -3.92 4.33 3.89
C HIS A 47 -2.73 5.00 3.20
N ARG A 48 -2.89 5.53 1.97
CA ARG A 48 -1.77 6.11 1.22
C ARG A 48 -1.16 7.34 1.91
N ALA A 49 -1.98 8.15 2.58
CA ALA A 49 -1.52 9.31 3.34
C ALA A 49 -0.69 8.90 4.56
N GLU A 50 -1.16 7.92 5.33
CA GLU A 50 -0.43 7.37 6.48
C GLU A 50 0.83 6.61 6.07
N TRP A 51 0.77 5.81 5.00
CA TRP A 51 1.91 5.10 4.44
C TRP A 51 3.03 6.05 4.01
N ARG A 52 2.67 7.15 3.33
CA ARG A 52 3.64 8.20 2.95
C ARG A 52 4.24 8.89 4.19
N ARG A 53 3.43 9.12 5.23
CA ARG A 53 3.90 9.70 6.51
C ARG A 53 4.83 8.75 7.27
N ASP A 54 4.52 7.45 7.32
CA ASP A 54 5.35 6.43 8.00
C ASP A 54 6.72 6.30 7.32
N ARG A 55 6.76 6.28 5.98
CA ARG A 55 8.03 6.25 5.22
C ARG A 55 8.81 7.55 5.32
N ASN A 56 8.16 8.72 5.33
CA ASN A 56 8.85 9.99 5.58
C ASN A 56 9.46 10.03 6.99
N LYS A 57 8.79 9.42 7.99
CA LYS A 57 9.33 9.27 9.35
C LYS A 57 10.51 8.28 9.43
N LYS A 58 10.49 7.20 8.65
CA LYS A 58 11.59 6.21 8.60
C LYS A 58 12.83 6.73 7.85
N GLY A 59 12.68 7.67 6.92
CA GLY A 59 13.80 8.32 6.23
C GLY A 59 14.67 9.23 7.12
N SER A 60 14.18 9.62 8.31
CA SER A 60 14.90 10.52 9.23
C SER A 60 15.74 9.80 10.30
N LYS A 61 15.81 8.46 10.31
CA LYS A 61 16.62 7.69 11.28
C LYS A 61 17.84 6.98 10.66
N ALA A 62 18.45 7.59 9.64
CA ALA A 62 19.72 7.14 9.09
C ALA A 62 20.78 8.26 9.12
N LYS A 63 20.95 8.91 10.28
CA LYS A 63 22.17 9.63 10.67
C LYS A 63 22.27 9.66 12.20
N ALA A 64 22.97 8.69 12.77
CA ALA A 64 23.59 8.77 14.08
C ALA A 64 24.86 7.92 14.01
#